data_AF-A0A4U7L3I5-F1
#
_entry.id   AF-A0A4U7L3I5-F1
#
_cell.length_a   1.000
_cell.length_b   1.000
_cell.length_c   1.000
_cell.angle_alpha   90.00
_cell.angle_beta   90.00
_cell.angle_gamma   90.00
#
_symmetry.space_group_name_H-M   'P 1'
#
loop_
_entity.id
_entity.type
_entity.pdbx_description
1 polymer ?
#
loop_
_entity_poly.entity_id
_entity_poly.type
_entity_poly.pdbx_seq_one_letter_code
_entity_poly.pdbx_strand_id
1 'polypeptide(L)'
;MMLKLSLLPALVSALALVAQPSTAAPSAVRGFVTAGEDSRPVVRATAKGELQDSLLDERGELLKDARILLSSRQNPGFAYGTQKVRGVNIGGWLVAEPWITPSLFDKTGDSRVIDEWTFGQYASNAYGRLQKHWSTFYTESDFAQIAGAGLNHVRIPIGYWAFDTSAGEPYVHSNQSDYLERAIQWSQQYGLKVLIDLHGAPGSQNGFDNSGRKGSANWPNDQKNADRAVAVISAIAARYAKYDGTVTSIELLNEPAGFLGGNLIEFTKSYYFSGYYNVRSKFANAAIMIHDGFMGLSYWNGVAQPPQYQQVLLDTHIYQVFSPAEVARSDDERLNTYCGQADGLASSNKNLWTVVGEWTTAPTDCAKYLNGKGVGARYDGSYPGSYYVGSCNGKTGNGSNFSAAYKSSLQKLFETQISVYERASGWIYWTWKTEQAADWDYQRGLKYGWITRNLNSRPNARC
;
A
#
# COMPACT_ATOMS: atom_id res chain seq x y z
N MET A 1 -79.59 35.94 -23.39
CA MET A 1 -79.83 37.39 -23.24
C MET A 1 -78.56 38.01 -22.71
N MET A 2 -77.97 38.91 -23.50
CA MET A 2 -77.14 40.08 -23.14
C MET A 2 -76.68 40.22 -21.67
N LEU A 3 -75.36 40.35 -21.43
CA LEU A 3 -74.67 41.63 -21.12
C LEU A 3 -74.99 42.12 -19.68
N LYS A 4 -74.14 42.74 -18.88
CA LYS A 4 -72.80 43.31 -18.97
C LYS A 4 -72.53 43.91 -17.56
N LEU A 5 -71.26 43.99 -17.17
CA LEU A 5 -70.55 45.17 -16.63
C LEU A 5 -71.32 46.13 -15.68
N SER A 6 -70.77 46.69 -14.61
CA SER A 6 -69.38 47.04 -14.28
C SER A 6 -69.41 47.93 -13.03
N LEU A 7 -68.33 47.99 -12.23
CA LEU A 7 -67.55 49.21 -11.92
C LEU A 7 -66.72 49.06 -10.62
N LEU A 8 -65.44 49.41 -10.75
CA LEU A 8 -64.38 49.64 -9.74
C LEU A 8 -64.46 51.10 -9.21
N PRO A 9 -63.82 51.48 -8.08
CA PRO A 9 -62.37 51.85 -8.00
C PRO A 9 -61.64 51.40 -6.69
N ALA A 10 -60.38 50.94 -6.72
CA ALA A 10 -59.08 51.66 -6.54
C ALA A 10 -58.83 52.16 -5.08
N LEU A 11 -57.66 52.12 -4.41
CA LEU A 11 -56.23 51.79 -4.61
C LEU A 11 -55.62 51.92 -3.15
N VAL A 12 -54.65 51.16 -2.60
CA VAL A 12 -53.18 51.34 -2.70
C VAL A 12 -52.43 50.48 -1.64
N SER A 13 -51.34 49.84 -2.08
CA SER A 13 -50.09 49.40 -1.39
C SER A 13 -50.13 48.34 -0.27
N ALA A 14 -49.20 47.37 -0.22
CA ALA A 14 -48.00 47.12 -1.00
C ALA A 14 -47.67 45.61 -1.05
N LEU A 15 -47.25 45.20 -2.25
CA LEU A 15 -46.25 44.19 -2.64
C LEU A 15 -45.69 43.24 -1.56
N ALA A 16 -45.41 41.97 -1.84
CA ALA A 16 -45.45 41.17 -3.06
C ALA A 16 -45.15 39.72 -2.59
N LEU A 17 -46.07 38.77 -2.82
CA LEU A 17 -46.08 37.85 -3.99
C LEU A 17 -45.02 36.71 -3.85
N VAL A 18 -45.30 35.41 -3.98
CA VAL A 18 -46.48 34.62 -4.34
C VAL A 18 -46.30 33.19 -3.81
N ALA A 19 -47.43 32.57 -3.44
CA ALA A 19 -47.63 31.18 -3.07
C ALA A 19 -47.40 30.17 -4.22
N GLN A 20 -46.98 28.94 -3.87
CA GLN A 20 -47.25 27.75 -4.68
C GLN A 20 -48.38 26.92 -4.03
N PRO A 21 -49.30 26.35 -4.84
CA PRO A 21 -50.34 25.43 -4.37
C PRO A 21 -49.89 23.95 -4.43
N SER A 22 -50.57 23.15 -3.61
CA SER A 22 -50.38 21.72 -3.37
C SER A 22 -50.42 20.83 -4.62
N THR A 23 -49.50 19.87 -4.71
CA THR A 23 -49.68 18.62 -5.46
C THR A 23 -48.98 17.44 -4.77
N ALA A 24 -49.68 16.30 -4.79
CA ALA A 24 -49.27 14.90 -4.61
C ALA A 24 -47.92 14.55 -3.94
N ALA A 25 -47.99 13.62 -2.98
CA ALA A 25 -46.82 12.92 -2.46
C ALA A 25 -45.97 12.34 -3.62
N PRO A 26 -44.65 12.61 -3.65
CA PRO A 26 -43.78 12.07 -4.68
C PRO A 26 -43.77 10.53 -4.57
N SER A 27 -44.00 9.87 -5.70
CA SER A 27 -43.76 8.45 -5.86
C SER A 27 -42.35 8.10 -5.39
N ALA A 28 -42.18 6.93 -4.78
CA ALA A 28 -40.89 6.38 -4.43
C ALA A 28 -39.88 6.62 -5.57
N VAL A 29 -38.82 7.38 -5.26
CA VAL A 29 -37.62 7.41 -6.09
C VAL A 29 -37.21 5.96 -6.29
N ARG A 30 -37.12 5.53 -7.55
CA ARG A 30 -36.62 4.20 -7.92
C ARG A 30 -35.39 3.90 -7.06
N GLY A 31 -35.42 2.74 -6.40
CA GLY A 31 -34.32 2.28 -5.55
C GLY A 31 -32.99 2.35 -6.30
N PHE A 32 -31.93 2.63 -5.55
CA PHE A 32 -30.57 2.49 -6.03
C PHE A 32 -30.38 1.10 -6.64
N VAL A 33 -30.16 1.05 -7.96
CA VAL A 33 -29.72 -0.17 -8.64
C VAL A 33 -28.25 -0.36 -8.29
N THR A 34 -27.91 -1.50 -7.68
CA THR A 34 -26.54 -1.87 -7.35
C THR A 34 -25.67 -1.87 -8.61
N ALA A 35 -24.41 -1.42 -8.50
CA ALA A 35 -23.44 -1.42 -9.59
C ALA A 35 -23.15 -2.86 -10.02
N GLY A 36 -23.92 -3.35 -10.99
CA GLY A 36 -23.93 -4.74 -11.46
C GLY A 36 -25.17 -5.09 -12.28
N GLU A 37 -26.29 -4.36 -12.12
CA GLU A 37 -27.56 -4.65 -12.81
C GLU A 37 -28.04 -3.56 -13.79
N ASP A 38 -27.34 -2.42 -13.87
CA ASP A 38 -27.72 -1.36 -14.81
C ASP A 38 -27.03 -1.58 -16.18
N SER A 39 -27.82 -2.04 -17.15
CA SER A 39 -27.40 -2.42 -18.50
C SER A 39 -27.39 -1.28 -19.52
N ARG A 40 -27.65 -0.03 -19.09
CA ARG A 40 -27.69 1.12 -20.01
C ARG A 40 -26.31 1.39 -20.63
N PRO A 41 -26.23 1.75 -21.93
CA PRO A 41 -24.99 2.11 -22.60
C PRO A 41 -24.24 3.23 -21.87
N VAL A 42 -22.91 3.19 -21.90
CA VAL A 42 -22.05 4.22 -21.29
C VAL A 42 -21.32 4.96 -22.39
N VAL A 43 -21.40 6.29 -22.36
CA VAL A 43 -20.68 7.19 -23.25
C VAL A 43 -19.71 7.99 -22.40
N ARG A 44 -18.41 7.86 -22.65
CA ARG A 44 -17.40 8.65 -21.96
C ARG A 44 -17.36 10.06 -22.51
N ALA A 45 -17.20 11.03 -21.64
CA ALA A 45 -16.90 12.41 -21.99
C ALA A 45 -15.68 12.88 -21.20
N THR A 46 -14.85 13.76 -21.76
CA THR A 46 -13.78 14.39 -21.01
C THR A 46 -14.38 15.18 -19.85
N ALA A 47 -13.55 15.51 -18.87
CA ALA A 47 -13.97 16.43 -17.81
C ALA A 47 -14.33 17.85 -18.29
N LYS A 48 -14.14 18.16 -19.59
CA LYS A 48 -14.63 19.39 -20.24
C LYS A 48 -15.97 19.17 -20.97
N GLY A 49 -16.53 17.97 -20.90
CA GLY A 49 -17.78 17.58 -21.56
C GLY A 49 -17.62 17.14 -23.01
N GLU A 50 -16.40 16.91 -23.49
CA GLU A 50 -16.16 16.47 -24.87
C GLU A 50 -16.34 14.96 -24.98
N LEU A 51 -17.23 14.48 -25.84
CA LEU A 51 -17.51 13.06 -25.95
C LEU A 51 -16.29 12.31 -26.52
N GLN A 52 -15.91 11.23 -25.84
CA GLN A 52 -14.81 10.34 -26.22
C GLN A 52 -15.31 9.07 -26.90
N ASP A 53 -16.60 8.75 -26.71
CA ASP A 53 -17.28 7.64 -27.37
C ASP A 53 -18.35 8.17 -28.33
N SER A 54 -18.69 7.37 -29.34
CA SER A 54 -19.81 7.63 -30.23
C SER A 54 -21.13 7.63 -29.45
N LEU A 55 -22.04 8.54 -29.79
CA LEU A 55 -23.44 8.48 -29.33
C LEU A 55 -24.28 7.47 -30.12
N LEU A 56 -23.68 6.81 -31.11
CA LEU A 56 -24.35 5.91 -32.03
C LEU A 56 -23.94 4.45 -31.77
N ASP A 57 -24.91 3.54 -31.92
CA ASP A 57 -24.68 2.09 -31.94
C ASP A 57 -24.06 1.63 -33.28
N GLU A 58 -23.80 0.32 -33.40
CA GLU A 58 -23.19 -0.28 -34.59
C GLU A 58 -24.03 -0.14 -35.87
N ARG A 59 -25.32 0.22 -35.74
CA ARG A 59 -26.25 0.47 -36.86
C ARG A 59 -26.39 1.96 -37.18
N GLY A 60 -25.68 2.83 -36.47
CA GLY A 60 -25.74 4.27 -36.63
C GLY A 60 -26.93 4.93 -35.93
N GLU A 61 -27.62 4.23 -35.03
CA GLU A 61 -28.74 4.77 -34.26
C GLU A 61 -28.28 5.36 -32.92
N LEU A 62 -28.94 6.42 -32.45
CA LEU A 62 -28.64 7.03 -31.14
C LEU A 62 -28.83 6.03 -29.99
N LEU A 63 -27.81 5.91 -29.14
CA LEU A 63 -27.84 5.11 -27.92
C LEU A 63 -28.93 5.66 -26.97
N LYS A 64 -30.00 4.87 -26.76
CA LYS A 64 -31.10 5.24 -25.86
C LYS A 64 -30.69 5.10 -24.40
N ASP A 65 -31.07 6.10 -23.59
CA ASP A 65 -30.81 6.15 -22.15
C ASP A 65 -29.34 6.01 -21.75
N ALA A 66 -28.43 6.40 -22.65
CA ALA A 66 -27.00 6.33 -22.42
C ALA A 66 -26.57 7.21 -21.24
N ARG A 67 -25.70 6.67 -20.38
CA ARG A 67 -25.12 7.41 -19.27
C ARG A 67 -23.86 8.10 -19.75
N ILE A 68 -23.79 9.41 -19.53
CA ILE A 68 -22.54 10.14 -19.76
C ILE A 68 -21.66 9.94 -18.53
N LEU A 69 -20.60 9.16 -18.71
CA LEU A 69 -19.52 9.09 -17.73
C LEU A 69 -18.55 10.22 -18.05
N LEU A 70 -18.68 11.34 -17.35
CA LEU A 70 -17.60 12.33 -17.33
C LEU A 70 -16.38 11.59 -16.77
N SER A 71 -15.28 11.59 -17.52
CA SER A 71 -13.99 11.24 -16.98
C SER A 71 -13.82 12.12 -15.76
N SER A 72 -13.72 11.49 -14.59
CA SER A 72 -13.32 12.23 -13.40
C SER A 72 -12.06 12.97 -13.81
N ARG A 73 -12.04 14.30 -13.60
CA ARG A 73 -10.85 15.13 -13.84
C ARG A 73 -9.82 14.72 -12.78
N GLN A 74 -9.29 13.50 -12.89
CA GLN A 74 -8.32 12.98 -11.95
C GLN A 74 -7.12 13.90 -12.04
N ASN A 75 -6.77 14.47 -10.91
CA ASN A 75 -5.59 15.31 -10.78
C ASN A 75 -4.71 14.70 -9.70
N PRO A 76 -4.11 13.52 -9.96
CA PRO A 76 -3.32 12.81 -8.97
C PRO A 76 -2.19 13.67 -8.40
N GLY A 77 -1.97 13.54 -7.09
CA GLY A 77 -0.94 14.28 -6.38
C GLY A 77 0.51 13.91 -6.74
N PHE A 78 0.72 12.89 -7.58
CA PHE A 78 2.01 12.47 -8.09
C PHE A 78 1.87 11.89 -9.51
N ALA A 79 2.82 12.21 -10.38
CA ALA A 79 2.80 11.82 -11.78
C ALA A 79 3.43 10.43 -11.99
N TYR A 80 2.77 9.38 -11.48
CA TYR A 80 3.19 8.00 -11.69
C TYR A 80 3.41 7.67 -13.18
N GLY A 81 4.40 6.83 -13.47
CA GLY A 81 4.85 6.51 -14.83
C GLY A 81 5.81 7.53 -15.46
N THR A 82 5.87 8.77 -14.97
CA THR A 82 6.80 9.80 -15.48
C THR A 82 7.83 10.23 -14.44
N GLN A 83 7.41 10.40 -13.19
CA GLN A 83 8.30 10.66 -12.05
C GLN A 83 8.61 9.34 -11.34
N LYS A 84 9.87 9.15 -10.94
CA LYS A 84 10.30 7.96 -10.20
C LYS A 84 9.91 8.07 -8.73
N VAL A 85 9.26 7.03 -8.23
CA VAL A 85 9.08 6.79 -6.79
C VAL A 85 10.44 6.45 -6.19
N ARG A 86 10.82 7.19 -5.15
CA ARG A 86 12.04 6.97 -4.37
C ARG A 86 11.65 7.13 -2.91
N GLY A 87 11.35 6.02 -2.26
CA GLY A 87 10.76 6.04 -0.93
C GLY A 87 11.39 5.06 0.05
N VAL A 88 10.85 5.08 1.26
CA VAL A 88 11.14 4.12 2.33
C VAL A 88 9.84 3.66 2.98
N ASN A 89 9.84 2.44 3.50
CA ASN A 89 8.77 1.93 4.33
C ASN A 89 8.86 2.50 5.75
N ILE A 90 7.69 2.73 6.35
CA ILE A 90 7.50 3.02 7.77
C ILE A 90 7.17 1.71 8.50
N GLY A 91 8.01 0.70 8.27
CA GLY A 91 7.82 -0.68 8.73
C GLY A 91 8.01 -0.82 10.24
N GLY A 92 7.38 -1.84 10.84
CA GLY A 92 7.45 -2.11 12.27
C GLY A 92 6.74 -1.10 13.18
N TRP A 93 5.96 -0.15 12.64
CA TRP A 93 5.29 0.90 13.42
C TRP A 93 3.83 0.60 13.76
N LEU A 94 2.92 0.71 12.77
CA LEU A 94 1.47 0.45 12.96
C LEU A 94 1.10 -1.02 12.68
N VAL A 95 2.07 -1.80 12.21
CA VAL A 95 2.14 -3.24 12.35
C VAL A 95 3.49 -3.56 12.97
N ALA A 96 3.48 -4.18 14.14
CA ALA A 96 4.69 -4.46 14.90
C ALA A 96 5.33 -5.77 14.42
N GLU A 97 6.60 -5.69 14.01
CA GLU A 97 7.38 -6.85 13.58
C GLU A 97 8.53 -7.14 14.56
N PRO A 98 8.64 -8.39 15.05
CA PRO A 98 9.65 -8.75 16.04
C PRO A 98 11.09 -8.49 15.60
N TRP A 99 11.38 -8.52 14.31
CA TRP A 99 12.73 -8.35 13.80
C TRP A 99 13.14 -6.88 13.62
N ILE A 100 12.15 -6.00 13.37
CA ILE A 100 12.37 -4.55 13.30
C ILE A 100 12.52 -3.97 14.70
N THR A 101 11.64 -4.39 15.63
CA THR A 101 11.60 -3.93 17.02
C THR A 101 11.69 -5.07 18.05
N PRO A 102 12.81 -5.83 18.08
CA PRO A 102 12.97 -6.94 19.02
C PRO A 102 12.77 -6.53 20.48
N SER A 103 13.09 -5.29 20.88
CA SER A 103 12.86 -4.83 22.25
C SER A 103 11.37 -4.80 22.65
N LEU A 104 10.47 -4.60 21.67
CA LEU A 104 9.03 -4.64 21.90
C LEU A 104 8.57 -6.07 22.21
N PHE A 105 9.14 -7.08 21.54
CA PHE A 105 8.77 -8.50 21.67
C PHE A 105 9.63 -9.29 22.67
N ASP A 106 10.74 -8.72 23.12
CA ASP A 106 11.55 -9.24 24.21
C ASP A 106 10.89 -8.89 25.55
N LYS A 107 11.09 -9.76 26.56
CA LYS A 107 10.59 -9.54 27.94
C LYS A 107 9.08 -9.23 28.00
N THR A 108 8.28 -9.91 27.19
CA THR A 108 6.80 -9.81 27.16
C THR A 108 6.13 -10.49 28.35
N GLY A 109 6.88 -11.28 29.12
CA GLY A 109 6.35 -12.13 30.19
C GLY A 109 5.86 -13.50 29.70
N ASP A 110 5.77 -13.70 28.38
CA ASP A 110 5.26 -14.94 27.78
C ASP A 110 5.97 -15.27 26.46
N SER A 111 6.49 -16.50 26.34
CA SER A 111 7.25 -16.95 25.17
C SER A 111 6.38 -17.15 23.92
N ARG A 112 5.05 -17.30 24.09
CA ARG A 112 4.09 -17.49 22.99
C ARG A 112 3.90 -16.22 22.15
N VAL A 113 4.35 -15.06 22.61
CA VAL A 113 4.30 -13.80 21.87
C VAL A 113 5.31 -13.84 20.72
N ILE A 114 4.83 -13.99 19.48
CA ILE A 114 5.63 -14.10 18.26
C ILE A 114 5.20 -13.15 17.14
N ASP A 115 4.05 -12.51 17.29
CA ASP A 115 3.43 -11.57 16.35
C ASP A 115 2.48 -10.64 17.12
N GLU A 116 1.86 -9.66 16.46
CA GLU A 116 0.97 -8.70 17.14
C GLU A 116 -0.33 -9.33 17.67
N TRP A 117 -0.83 -10.40 17.04
CA TRP A 117 -1.97 -11.19 17.54
C TRP A 117 -1.68 -11.77 18.91
N THR A 118 -0.60 -12.56 19.03
CA THR A 118 -0.18 -13.19 20.29
C THR A 118 0.33 -12.16 21.29
N PHE A 119 0.85 -11.02 20.83
CA PHE A 119 1.17 -9.87 21.68
C PHE A 119 -0.08 -9.38 22.41
N GLY A 120 -1.18 -9.15 21.70
CA GLY A 120 -2.46 -8.77 22.29
C GLY A 120 -3.03 -9.81 23.26
N GLN A 121 -2.80 -11.10 23.00
CA GLN A 121 -3.28 -12.19 23.87
C GLN A 121 -2.48 -12.35 25.16
N TYR A 122 -1.15 -12.26 25.08
CA TYR A 122 -0.28 -12.80 26.14
C TYR A 122 0.73 -11.78 26.67
N ALA A 123 0.99 -10.66 25.98
CA ALA A 123 1.98 -9.71 26.47
C ALA A 123 1.46 -8.97 27.71
N SER A 124 2.30 -8.90 28.74
CA SER A 124 2.01 -8.06 29.90
C SER A 124 1.90 -6.59 29.47
N ASN A 125 0.80 -5.92 29.83
CA ASN A 125 0.54 -4.52 29.49
C ASN A 125 0.66 -4.22 27.98
N ALA A 126 -0.01 -5.02 27.14
CA ALA A 126 0.03 -4.86 25.68
C ALA A 126 -0.31 -3.42 25.24
N TYR A 127 -1.38 -2.84 25.80
CA TYR A 127 -1.80 -1.46 25.50
C TYR A 127 -0.70 -0.43 25.79
N GLY A 128 -0.14 -0.42 27.00
CA GLY A 128 0.87 0.56 27.39
C GLY A 128 2.17 0.43 26.58
N ARG A 129 2.56 -0.80 26.24
CA ARG A 129 3.75 -1.06 25.40
C ARG A 129 3.55 -0.56 23.97
N LEU A 130 2.41 -0.87 23.35
CA LEU A 130 2.10 -0.42 21.98
C LEU A 130 1.85 1.09 21.91
N GLN A 131 1.19 1.71 22.90
CA GLN A 131 1.08 3.16 22.94
C GLN A 131 2.43 3.87 23.00
N LYS A 132 3.32 3.39 23.88
CA LYS A 132 4.69 3.91 23.94
C LYS A 132 5.38 3.75 22.59
N HIS A 133 5.33 2.54 22.02
CA HIS A 133 5.90 2.25 20.70
C HIS A 133 5.39 3.20 19.61
N TRP A 134 4.08 3.34 19.44
CA TRP A 134 3.51 4.23 18.44
C TRP A 134 3.92 5.69 18.64
N SER A 135 4.02 6.15 19.90
CA SER A 135 4.40 7.53 20.24
C SER A 135 5.88 7.86 20.07
N THR A 136 6.77 6.86 20.10
CA THR A 136 8.22 7.10 20.10
C THR A 136 8.97 6.48 18.94
N PHE A 137 8.43 5.43 18.32
CA PHE A 137 9.17 4.72 17.28
C PHE A 137 9.30 5.55 16.02
N TYR A 138 8.25 6.19 15.52
CA TYR A 138 8.36 7.23 14.47
C TYR A 138 7.87 8.58 14.98
N THR A 139 8.57 9.62 14.57
CA THR A 139 8.32 11.01 14.94
C THR A 139 8.42 11.93 13.72
N GLU A 140 7.99 13.18 13.84
CA GLU A 140 8.16 14.21 12.79
C GLU A 140 9.62 14.30 12.30
N SER A 141 10.59 14.17 13.21
CA SER A 141 12.02 14.21 12.87
C SER A 141 12.44 13.15 11.86
N ASP A 142 11.79 11.98 11.87
CA ASP A 142 12.05 10.94 10.88
C ASP A 142 11.62 11.38 9.49
N PHE A 143 10.44 11.99 9.36
CA PHE A 143 9.90 12.46 8.08
C PHE A 143 10.73 13.63 7.53
N ALA A 144 11.19 14.53 8.39
CA ALA A 144 12.16 15.57 8.02
C ALA A 144 13.46 14.97 7.45
N GLN A 145 13.98 13.91 8.09
CA GLN A 145 15.20 13.23 7.66
C GLN A 145 15.01 12.44 6.36
N ILE A 146 13.84 11.82 6.16
CA ILE A 146 13.46 11.12 4.93
C ILE A 146 13.46 12.11 3.76
N ALA A 147 12.79 13.26 3.90
CA ALA A 147 12.83 14.31 2.89
C ALA A 147 14.25 14.86 2.68
N GLY A 148 15.00 15.09 3.76
CA GLY A 148 16.40 15.52 3.71
C GLY A 148 17.38 14.49 3.11
N ALA A 149 16.96 13.23 2.95
CA ALA A 149 17.70 12.22 2.20
C ALA A 149 17.43 12.26 0.68
N GLY A 150 16.55 13.17 0.23
CA GLY A 150 16.17 13.29 -1.19
C GLY A 150 15.08 12.30 -1.62
N LEU A 151 14.40 11.66 -0.67
CA LEU A 151 13.27 10.77 -0.92
C LEU A 151 11.98 11.57 -1.12
N ASN A 152 11.05 11.01 -1.89
CA ASN A 152 9.79 11.64 -2.23
C ASN A 152 8.55 10.86 -1.77
N HIS A 153 8.71 9.63 -1.28
CA HIS A 153 7.61 8.78 -0.83
C HIS A 153 7.88 8.12 0.52
N VAL A 154 6.80 7.86 1.25
CA VAL A 154 6.75 6.90 2.35
C VAL A 154 5.59 5.92 2.12
N ARG A 155 5.86 4.63 2.31
CA ARG A 155 4.82 3.58 2.38
C ARG A 155 4.57 3.26 3.85
N ILE A 156 3.30 3.31 4.28
CA ILE A 156 2.92 3.16 5.68
C ILE A 156 2.04 1.93 5.83
N PRO A 157 2.64 0.79 6.26
CA PRO A 157 1.91 -0.40 6.67
C PRO A 157 0.94 -0.10 7.82
N ILE A 158 -0.31 -0.52 7.69
CA ILE A 158 -1.31 -0.49 8.76
C ILE A 158 -2.15 -1.77 8.74
N GLY A 159 -2.34 -2.39 9.91
CA GLY A 159 -3.16 -3.58 10.05
C GLY A 159 -4.65 -3.26 10.09
N TYR A 160 -5.51 -4.18 9.62
CA TYR A 160 -6.97 -3.98 9.66
C TYR A 160 -7.50 -3.69 11.07
N TRP A 161 -6.83 -4.23 12.10
CA TRP A 161 -7.19 -4.05 13.51
C TRP A 161 -7.07 -2.61 14.01
N ALA A 162 -6.44 -1.70 13.25
CA ALA A 162 -6.52 -0.26 13.51
C ALA A 162 -7.93 0.32 13.29
N PHE A 163 -8.80 -0.41 12.58
CA PHE A 163 -10.15 0.02 12.20
C PHE A 163 -11.24 -0.97 12.63
N ASP A 164 -10.93 -2.27 12.66
CA ASP A 164 -11.92 -3.31 12.93
C ASP A 164 -11.32 -4.48 13.73
N THR A 165 -11.84 -4.71 14.94
CA THR A 165 -11.64 -5.92 15.75
C THR A 165 -12.98 -6.50 16.22
N SER A 166 -14.04 -6.31 15.43
CA SER A 166 -15.41 -6.64 15.82
C SER A 166 -15.67 -8.13 15.97
N ALA A 167 -14.76 -9.00 15.51
CA ALA A 167 -14.87 -10.45 15.66
C ALA A 167 -14.18 -10.96 16.94
N GLY A 168 -13.76 -10.06 17.84
CA GLY A 168 -13.15 -10.42 19.12
C GLY A 168 -11.66 -10.74 19.01
N GLU A 169 -10.99 -10.23 17.98
CA GLU A 169 -9.56 -10.41 17.83
C GLU A 169 -8.79 -9.71 18.96
N PRO A 170 -7.67 -10.30 19.43
CA PRO A 170 -6.98 -9.87 20.63
C PRO A 170 -6.10 -8.63 20.44
N TYR A 171 -6.09 -8.03 19.25
CA TYR A 171 -5.29 -6.85 18.97
C TYR A 171 -5.62 -5.70 19.90
N VAL A 172 -4.61 -4.88 20.19
CA VAL A 172 -4.84 -3.61 20.87
C VAL A 172 -5.46 -2.63 19.86
N HIS A 173 -6.78 -2.47 19.90
CA HIS A 173 -7.49 -1.46 19.10
C HIS A 173 -7.51 -0.11 19.84
N SER A 174 -6.90 0.93 19.27
CA SER A 174 -6.75 2.25 19.88
C SER A 174 -6.69 3.35 18.80
N ASN A 175 -5.70 4.24 18.85
CA ASN A 175 -5.57 5.44 18.03
C ASN A 175 -4.50 5.29 16.92
N GLN A 176 -4.27 4.07 16.40
CA GLN A 176 -3.33 3.84 15.29
C GLN A 176 -3.69 4.68 14.06
N SER A 177 -4.97 4.85 13.75
CA SER A 177 -5.45 5.72 12.67
C SER A 177 -5.06 7.19 12.90
N ASP A 178 -5.03 7.67 14.14
CA ASP A 178 -4.57 9.03 14.44
C ASP A 178 -3.04 9.17 14.33
N TYR A 179 -2.27 8.09 14.53
CA TYR A 179 -0.83 8.07 14.25
C TYR A 179 -0.55 8.09 12.74
N LEU A 180 -1.32 7.33 11.95
CA LEU A 180 -1.27 7.41 10.48
C LEU A 180 -1.60 8.83 9.99
N GLU A 181 -2.64 9.46 10.54
CA GLU A 181 -3.01 10.84 10.21
C GLU A 181 -1.88 11.84 10.52
N ARG A 182 -1.19 11.68 11.65
CA ARG A 182 0.00 12.48 12.00
C ARG A 182 1.15 12.29 11.01
N ALA A 183 1.42 11.05 10.60
CA ALA A 183 2.43 10.77 9.58
C ALA A 183 2.09 11.38 8.21
N ILE A 184 0.80 11.42 7.85
CA ILE A 184 0.33 12.11 6.64
C ILE A 184 0.57 13.62 6.76
N GLN A 185 0.28 14.22 7.92
CA GLN A 185 0.53 15.64 8.18
C GLN A 185 2.03 15.99 8.13
N TRP A 186 2.89 15.18 8.74
CA TRP A 186 4.35 15.34 8.65
C TRP A 186 4.82 15.20 7.20
N SER A 187 4.31 14.20 6.46
CA SER A 187 4.61 14.04 5.04
C SER A 187 4.21 15.28 4.22
N GLN A 188 3.02 15.83 4.45
CA GLN A 188 2.56 17.04 3.79
C GLN A 188 3.50 18.23 4.04
N GLN A 189 3.92 18.42 5.30
CA GLN A 189 4.83 19.50 5.70
C GLN A 189 6.19 19.42 4.99
N TYR A 190 6.70 18.22 4.75
CA TYR A 190 8.00 18.01 4.11
C TYR A 190 7.93 17.65 2.61
N GLY A 191 6.73 17.75 2.00
CA GLY A 191 6.54 17.46 0.58
C GLY A 191 6.66 15.98 0.19
N LEU A 192 6.60 15.07 1.16
CA LEU A 192 6.57 13.62 0.93
C LEU A 192 5.17 13.18 0.48
N LYS A 193 5.13 12.19 -0.40
CA LYS A 193 3.90 11.49 -0.79
C LYS A 193 3.71 10.25 0.06
N VAL A 194 2.46 9.93 0.35
CA VAL A 194 2.08 8.80 1.19
C VAL A 194 1.38 7.75 0.36
N LEU A 195 1.91 6.53 0.48
CA LEU A 195 1.22 5.31 0.14
C LEU A 195 0.71 4.68 1.44
N ILE A 196 -0.60 4.49 1.57
CA ILE A 196 -1.19 3.77 2.70
C ILE A 196 -1.36 2.31 2.30
N ASP A 197 -0.83 1.39 3.09
CA ASP A 197 -0.83 -0.05 2.79
C ASP A 197 -1.61 -0.83 3.83
N LEU A 198 -2.68 -1.53 3.40
CA LEU A 198 -3.35 -2.51 4.24
C LEU A 198 -2.46 -3.75 4.38
N HIS A 199 -1.67 -3.78 5.45
CA HIS A 199 -0.57 -4.72 5.57
C HIS A 199 -0.98 -6.10 6.13
N GLY A 200 -2.14 -6.16 6.78
CA GLY A 200 -2.70 -7.41 7.32
C GLY A 200 -4.21 -7.42 7.17
N ALA A 201 -4.75 -8.53 6.66
CA ALA A 201 -6.19 -8.77 6.55
C ALA A 201 -6.69 -9.78 7.61
N PRO A 202 -7.99 -9.78 7.93
CA PRO A 202 -8.57 -10.78 8.83
C PRO A 202 -8.26 -12.21 8.37
N GLY A 203 -7.85 -13.08 9.30
CA GLY A 203 -7.45 -14.45 8.98
C GLY A 203 -6.05 -14.61 8.39
N SER A 204 -5.32 -13.53 8.11
CA SER A 204 -4.01 -13.51 7.44
C SER A 204 -4.05 -13.97 5.98
N GLN A 205 -3.49 -13.14 5.10
CA GLN A 205 -3.37 -13.38 3.67
C GLN A 205 -2.13 -14.20 3.27
N ASN A 206 -1.19 -14.40 4.21
CA ASN A 206 0.09 -15.07 3.92
C ASN A 206 0.64 -15.96 5.03
N GLY A 207 0.12 -15.86 6.26
CA GLY A 207 0.61 -16.62 7.40
C GLY A 207 1.95 -16.12 7.96
N PHE A 208 2.44 -14.97 7.51
CA PHE A 208 3.65 -14.32 8.02
C PHE A 208 3.32 -13.51 9.28
N ASP A 209 4.32 -13.29 10.12
CA ASP A 209 4.17 -12.43 11.31
C ASP A 209 3.88 -10.97 10.94
N ASN A 210 4.40 -10.49 9.80
CA ASN A 210 4.13 -9.16 9.25
C ASN A 210 2.64 -8.92 8.91
N SER A 211 1.83 -9.96 8.69
CA SER A 211 0.37 -9.82 8.54
C SER A 211 -0.36 -9.60 9.86
N GLY A 212 0.38 -9.61 10.98
CA GLY A 212 -0.13 -9.53 12.35
C GLY A 212 -0.53 -10.88 12.94
N ARG A 213 -0.55 -11.98 12.18
CA ARG A 213 -0.88 -13.32 12.67
C ARG A 213 -0.14 -14.41 11.88
N LYS A 214 0.96 -14.89 12.45
CA LYS A 214 1.76 -16.00 11.91
C LYS A 214 0.96 -17.31 11.98
N GLY A 215 1.10 -18.15 10.96
CA GLY A 215 0.45 -19.46 10.89
C GLY A 215 -0.19 -19.73 9.53
N SER A 216 -1.42 -20.22 9.52
CA SER A 216 -2.15 -20.48 8.27
C SER A 216 -2.74 -19.20 7.68
N ALA A 217 -2.64 -19.05 6.36
CA ALA A 217 -3.34 -18.01 5.60
C ALA A 217 -4.83 -18.36 5.46
N ASN A 218 -5.65 -17.94 6.43
CA ASN A 218 -7.09 -18.23 6.48
C ASN A 218 -7.96 -17.14 5.84
N TRP A 219 -7.37 -16.05 5.37
CA TRP A 219 -8.09 -14.99 4.68
C TRP A 219 -9.02 -15.50 3.54
N PRO A 220 -8.57 -16.36 2.60
CA PRO A 220 -9.44 -16.85 1.52
C PRO A 220 -10.47 -17.91 1.95
N ASN A 221 -10.44 -18.35 3.21
CA ASN A 221 -11.31 -19.41 3.72
C ASN A 221 -12.67 -18.90 4.21
N ASP A 222 -12.84 -17.58 4.35
CA ASP A 222 -14.10 -16.95 4.75
C ASP A 222 -14.29 -15.62 4.01
N GLN A 223 -15.35 -15.52 3.22
CA GLN A 223 -15.70 -14.30 2.49
C GLN A 223 -15.84 -13.07 3.42
N LYS A 224 -16.26 -13.28 4.68
CA LYS A 224 -16.35 -12.19 5.67
C LYS A 224 -15.00 -11.53 5.94
N ASN A 225 -13.88 -12.26 5.81
CA ASN A 225 -12.56 -11.69 5.97
C ASN A 225 -12.26 -10.67 4.86
N ALA A 226 -12.59 -10.99 3.61
CA ALA A 226 -12.45 -10.07 2.48
C ALA A 226 -13.43 -8.90 2.59
N ASP A 227 -14.69 -9.14 2.98
CA ASP A 227 -15.69 -8.07 3.13
C ASP A 227 -15.26 -7.04 4.18
N ARG A 228 -14.70 -7.51 5.31
CA ARG A 228 -14.12 -6.64 6.34
C ARG A 228 -12.88 -5.89 5.85
N ALA A 229 -11.99 -6.57 5.13
CA ALA A 229 -10.84 -5.90 4.53
C ALA A 229 -11.28 -4.79 3.55
N VAL A 230 -12.30 -5.03 2.70
CA VAL A 230 -12.87 -4.01 1.81
C VAL A 230 -13.48 -2.86 2.60
N ALA A 231 -14.21 -3.15 3.68
CA ALA A 231 -14.79 -2.11 4.54
C ALA A 231 -13.71 -1.22 5.17
N VAL A 232 -12.61 -1.83 5.65
CA VAL A 232 -11.45 -1.11 6.18
C VAL A 232 -10.79 -0.25 5.11
N ILE A 233 -10.55 -0.78 3.92
CA ILE A 233 -9.96 -0.04 2.80
C ILE A 233 -10.84 1.16 2.40
N SER A 234 -12.16 0.97 2.40
CA SER A 234 -13.14 2.02 2.14
C SER A 234 -13.12 3.11 3.23
N ALA A 235 -12.98 2.72 4.50
CA ALA A 235 -12.84 3.63 5.62
C ALA A 235 -11.53 4.43 5.57
N ILE A 236 -10.41 3.79 5.21
CA ILE A 236 -9.12 4.45 4.95
C ILE A 236 -9.27 5.50 3.86
N ALA A 237 -9.83 5.12 2.70
CA ALA A 237 -10.02 6.03 1.58
C ALA A 237 -10.92 7.22 1.96
N ALA A 238 -12.05 6.98 2.63
CA ALA A 238 -12.95 8.04 3.07
C ALA A 238 -12.32 8.98 4.09
N ARG A 239 -11.58 8.45 5.07
CA ARG A 239 -10.96 9.25 6.12
C ARG A 239 -9.84 10.15 5.60
N TYR A 240 -9.02 9.63 4.69
CA TYR A 240 -7.81 10.33 4.24
C TYR A 240 -7.94 11.04 2.89
N ALA A 241 -9.10 10.97 2.22
CA ALA A 241 -9.39 11.75 1.01
C ALA A 241 -9.18 13.27 1.20
N LYS A 242 -9.33 13.78 2.42
CA LYS A 242 -9.05 15.20 2.76
C LYS A 242 -7.57 15.59 2.62
N TYR A 243 -6.66 14.62 2.48
CA TYR A 243 -5.24 14.81 2.24
C TYR A 243 -4.84 14.52 0.78
N ASP A 244 -5.77 14.73 -0.15
CA ASP A 244 -5.47 14.71 -1.58
C ASP A 244 -4.26 15.60 -1.90
N GLY A 245 -3.41 15.14 -2.82
CA GLY A 245 -2.10 15.71 -3.08
C GLY A 245 -0.97 15.15 -2.20
N THR A 246 -1.24 14.71 -0.96
CA THR A 246 -0.26 14.07 -0.07
C THR A 246 -0.43 12.57 -0.04
N VAL A 247 -1.65 12.07 0.22
CA VAL A 247 -1.97 10.65 0.05
C VAL A 247 -2.20 10.42 -1.44
N THR A 248 -1.24 9.78 -2.10
CA THR A 248 -1.24 9.61 -3.56
C THR A 248 -1.55 8.20 -3.99
N SER A 249 -1.43 7.23 -3.08
CA SER A 249 -1.74 5.83 -3.37
C SER A 249 -2.32 5.13 -2.14
N ILE A 250 -3.21 4.18 -2.39
CA ILE A 250 -3.72 3.23 -1.40
C ILE A 250 -3.48 1.83 -1.95
N GLU A 251 -2.70 1.04 -1.24
CA GLU A 251 -2.48 -0.37 -1.55
C GLU A 251 -3.52 -1.24 -0.86
N LEU A 252 -4.17 -2.09 -1.66
CA LEU A 252 -5.35 -2.82 -1.22
C LEU A 252 -5.02 -3.95 -0.24
N LEU A 253 -3.90 -4.64 -0.43
CA LEU A 253 -3.45 -5.71 0.46
C LEU A 253 -2.00 -6.09 0.19
N ASN A 254 -1.18 -6.04 1.23
CA ASN A 254 0.20 -6.50 1.19
C ASN A 254 0.31 -8.03 1.02
N GLU A 255 1.19 -8.49 0.13
CA GLU A 255 1.70 -9.87 0.09
C GLU A 255 0.68 -11.02 0.24
N PRO A 256 -0.48 -11.06 -0.47
CA PRO A 256 -1.28 -12.28 -0.49
C PRO A 256 -0.46 -13.45 -1.06
N ALA A 257 -0.37 -14.57 -0.32
CA ALA A 257 0.56 -15.67 -0.62
C ALA A 257 0.07 -16.59 -1.76
N GLY A 258 0.03 -16.08 -3.00
CA GLY A 258 -0.42 -16.83 -4.18
C GLY A 258 0.29 -18.17 -4.39
N PHE A 259 1.54 -18.28 -3.93
CA PHE A 259 2.32 -19.52 -3.98
C PHE A 259 1.76 -20.68 -3.13
N LEU A 260 0.83 -20.41 -2.19
CA LEU A 260 0.11 -21.47 -1.45
C LEU A 260 -0.91 -22.20 -2.34
N GLY A 261 -1.23 -21.67 -3.52
CA GLY A 261 -2.13 -22.28 -4.49
C GLY A 261 -3.60 -22.24 -4.06
N GLY A 262 -4.37 -23.24 -4.50
CA GLY A 262 -5.81 -23.29 -4.27
C GLY A 262 -6.53 -22.13 -4.96
N ASN A 263 -7.48 -21.51 -4.25
CA ASN A 263 -8.24 -20.36 -4.74
C ASN A 263 -7.65 -19.01 -4.32
N LEU A 264 -6.50 -18.96 -3.61
CA LEU A 264 -6.01 -17.76 -2.94
C LEU A 264 -5.82 -16.59 -3.91
N ILE A 265 -5.14 -16.81 -5.05
CA ILE A 265 -4.88 -15.72 -6.00
C ILE A 265 -6.14 -15.25 -6.75
N GLU A 266 -7.07 -16.15 -7.07
CA GLU A 266 -8.33 -15.76 -7.72
C GLU A 266 -9.24 -15.00 -6.74
N PHE A 267 -9.29 -15.45 -5.48
CA PHE A 267 -9.94 -14.72 -4.39
C PHE A 267 -9.29 -13.34 -4.19
N THR A 268 -7.97 -13.25 -4.32
CA THR A 268 -7.22 -11.99 -4.29
C THR A 268 -7.64 -11.03 -5.40
N LYS A 269 -7.78 -11.50 -6.64
CA LYS A 269 -8.26 -10.66 -7.74
C LYS A 269 -9.69 -10.16 -7.50
N SER A 270 -10.59 -11.02 -7.04
CA SER A 270 -11.96 -10.62 -6.69
C SER A 270 -11.97 -9.52 -5.61
N TYR A 271 -11.13 -9.67 -4.59
CA TYR A 271 -10.93 -8.64 -3.58
C TYR A 271 -10.38 -7.34 -4.18
N TYR A 272 -9.36 -7.39 -5.04
CA TYR A 272 -8.79 -6.21 -5.67
C TYR A 272 -9.80 -5.43 -6.50
N PHE A 273 -10.67 -6.09 -7.26
CA PHE A 273 -11.72 -5.39 -8.01
C PHE A 273 -12.76 -4.75 -7.09
N SER A 274 -13.15 -5.43 -6.01
CA SER A 274 -14.07 -4.85 -5.01
C SER A 274 -13.45 -3.65 -4.29
N GLY A 275 -12.19 -3.78 -3.86
CA GLY A 275 -11.41 -2.71 -3.25
C GLY A 275 -11.24 -1.52 -4.19
N TYR A 276 -11.00 -1.77 -5.49
CA TYR A 276 -10.89 -0.72 -6.50
C TYR A 276 -12.12 0.19 -6.52
N TYR A 277 -13.33 -0.38 -6.68
CA TYR A 277 -14.54 0.44 -6.75
C TYR A 277 -14.84 1.15 -5.42
N ASN A 278 -14.57 0.50 -4.29
CA ASN A 278 -14.77 1.10 -2.97
C ASN A 278 -13.85 2.31 -2.75
N VAL A 279 -12.54 2.16 -3.01
CA VAL A 279 -11.60 3.29 -2.92
C VAL A 279 -11.97 4.39 -3.90
N ARG A 280 -12.22 4.06 -5.18
CA ARG A 280 -12.59 5.04 -6.22
C ARG A 280 -13.80 5.87 -5.83
N SER A 281 -14.80 5.27 -5.18
CA SER A 281 -16.02 5.97 -4.73
C SER A 281 -15.78 6.98 -3.61
N LYS A 282 -14.71 6.82 -2.83
CA LYS A 282 -14.39 7.67 -1.67
C LYS A 282 -13.24 8.63 -1.94
N PHE A 283 -12.31 8.24 -2.80
CA PHE A 283 -11.10 8.98 -3.08
C PHE A 283 -10.70 8.83 -4.56
N ALA A 284 -11.30 9.68 -5.42
CA ALA A 284 -11.18 9.57 -6.87
C ALA A 284 -9.73 9.75 -7.38
N ASN A 285 -8.91 10.57 -6.71
CA ASN A 285 -7.56 10.94 -7.15
C ASN A 285 -6.45 10.00 -6.67
N ALA A 286 -6.64 9.24 -5.59
CA ALA A 286 -5.62 8.33 -5.08
C ALA A 286 -5.38 7.18 -6.07
N ALA A 287 -4.15 6.90 -6.45
CA ALA A 287 -3.88 5.72 -7.24
C ALA A 287 -4.14 4.44 -6.40
N ILE A 288 -4.50 3.34 -7.04
CA ILE A 288 -4.86 2.09 -6.35
C ILE A 288 -3.79 1.07 -6.65
N MET A 289 -3.07 0.65 -5.62
CA MET A 289 -1.99 -0.31 -5.75
C MET A 289 -2.46 -1.71 -5.38
N ILE A 290 -2.00 -2.69 -6.15
CA ILE A 290 -2.22 -4.12 -5.91
C ILE A 290 -0.87 -4.83 -5.83
N HIS A 291 -0.68 -5.69 -4.84
CA HIS A 291 0.52 -6.53 -4.75
C HIS A 291 0.45 -7.70 -5.74
N ASP A 292 1.60 -8.12 -6.27
CA ASP A 292 1.72 -9.14 -7.32
C ASP A 292 1.34 -10.59 -6.89
N GLY A 293 1.06 -10.78 -5.61
CA GLY A 293 0.70 -12.06 -5.00
C GLY A 293 1.74 -13.16 -5.15
N PHE A 294 3.02 -12.80 -5.37
CA PHE A 294 4.13 -13.70 -5.68
C PHE A 294 3.98 -14.52 -6.96
N MET A 295 3.10 -14.08 -7.88
CA MET A 295 2.87 -14.78 -9.15
C MET A 295 3.85 -14.38 -10.25
N GLY A 296 4.66 -13.34 -10.00
CA GLY A 296 5.55 -12.73 -10.98
C GLY A 296 4.84 -11.70 -11.86
N LEU A 297 5.65 -10.81 -12.44
CA LEU A 297 5.16 -9.59 -13.11
C LEU A 297 4.25 -9.87 -14.32
N SER A 298 4.56 -10.89 -15.13
CA SER A 298 3.82 -11.19 -16.35
C SER A 298 2.41 -11.75 -16.10
N TYR A 299 2.16 -12.30 -14.90
CA TYR A 299 0.84 -12.80 -14.50
C TYR A 299 -0.23 -11.70 -14.51
N TRP A 300 0.18 -10.44 -14.30
CA TRP A 300 -0.70 -9.28 -14.22
C TRP A 300 -0.89 -8.56 -15.57
N ASN A 301 -0.32 -9.08 -16.66
CA ASN A 301 -0.51 -8.53 -17.99
C ASN A 301 -2.00 -8.58 -18.40
N GLY A 302 -2.55 -7.44 -18.81
CA GLY A 302 -3.95 -7.32 -19.19
C GLY A 302 -4.93 -7.23 -18.01
N VAL A 303 -4.46 -7.31 -16.76
CA VAL A 303 -5.31 -7.15 -15.57
C VAL A 303 -5.44 -5.66 -15.22
N ALA A 304 -6.64 -5.26 -14.77
CA ALA A 304 -6.94 -3.92 -14.28
C ALA A 304 -6.55 -2.79 -15.27
N GLN A 305 -6.91 -2.97 -16.54
CA GLN A 305 -6.55 -2.06 -17.62
C GLN A 305 -7.57 -0.94 -17.88
N PRO A 306 -7.13 0.20 -18.46
CA PRO A 306 -8.01 1.21 -19.01
C PRO A 306 -8.86 0.68 -20.18
N PRO A 307 -10.06 1.25 -20.41
CA PRO A 307 -10.61 2.40 -19.71
C PRO A 307 -11.36 2.07 -18.42
N GLN A 308 -11.60 0.78 -18.14
CA GLN A 308 -12.40 0.32 -17.00
C GLN A 308 -11.70 0.60 -15.67
N TYR A 309 -10.40 0.35 -15.61
CA TYR A 309 -9.57 0.58 -14.43
C TYR A 309 -8.51 1.63 -14.75
N GLN A 310 -8.43 2.67 -13.94
CA GLN A 310 -7.52 3.81 -14.14
C GLN A 310 -6.70 4.07 -12.88
N GLN A 311 -5.47 4.56 -13.10
CA GLN A 311 -4.49 4.82 -12.04
C GLN A 311 -4.28 3.61 -11.12
N VAL A 312 -4.01 2.45 -11.73
CA VAL A 312 -3.67 1.22 -11.01
C VAL A 312 -2.16 1.03 -11.04
N LEU A 313 -1.57 0.77 -9.87
CA LEU A 313 -0.16 0.41 -9.73
C LEU A 313 -0.05 -1.08 -9.41
N LEU A 314 1.05 -1.67 -9.86
CA LEU A 314 1.48 -2.99 -9.42
C LEU A 314 2.63 -2.81 -8.42
N ASP A 315 2.47 -3.40 -7.24
CA ASP A 315 3.56 -3.60 -6.29
C ASP A 315 4.21 -4.97 -6.52
N THR A 316 5.54 -5.01 -6.46
CA THR A 316 6.33 -6.23 -6.47
C THR A 316 7.43 -6.12 -5.42
N HIS A 317 7.66 -7.21 -4.68
CA HIS A 317 8.67 -7.27 -3.64
C HIS A 317 9.85 -8.11 -4.10
N ILE A 318 11.06 -7.59 -3.95
CA ILE A 318 12.25 -8.21 -4.51
C ILE A 318 13.30 -8.40 -3.41
N TYR A 319 13.50 -9.67 -3.08
CA TYR A 319 14.49 -10.13 -2.11
C TYR A 319 15.29 -11.31 -2.66
N GLN A 320 16.48 -11.54 -2.11
CA GLN A 320 17.32 -12.70 -2.41
C GLN A 320 17.90 -13.31 -1.14
N VAL A 321 17.08 -13.48 -0.10
CA VAL A 321 17.52 -13.95 1.23
C VAL A 321 16.62 -15.01 1.87
N PHE A 322 15.50 -15.39 1.25
CA PHE A 322 14.47 -16.21 1.89
C PHE A 322 14.51 -17.69 1.51
N SER A 323 15.56 -18.15 0.84
CA SER A 323 15.86 -19.56 0.63
C SER A 323 17.37 -19.86 0.77
N PRO A 324 17.74 -21.12 1.08
CA PRO A 324 19.15 -21.50 1.21
C PRO A 324 19.99 -21.18 -0.03
N ALA A 325 19.42 -21.38 -1.23
CA ALA A 325 20.10 -21.09 -2.49
C ALA A 325 20.38 -19.58 -2.67
N GLU A 326 19.50 -18.70 -2.21
CA GLU A 326 19.66 -17.27 -2.40
C GLU A 326 20.69 -16.66 -1.44
N VAL A 327 20.68 -17.09 -0.17
CA VAL A 327 21.71 -16.66 0.80
C VAL A 327 23.09 -17.22 0.46
N ALA A 328 23.16 -18.32 -0.28
CA ALA A 328 24.40 -18.93 -0.76
C ALA A 328 25.00 -18.24 -2.01
N ARG A 329 24.27 -17.36 -2.71
CA ARG A 329 24.80 -16.67 -3.89
C ARG A 329 26.03 -15.84 -3.55
N SER A 330 27.04 -15.92 -4.41
CA SER A 330 28.15 -14.96 -4.41
C SER A 330 27.66 -13.55 -4.71
N ASP A 331 28.48 -12.54 -4.41
CA ASP A 331 28.14 -11.14 -4.68
C ASP A 331 27.90 -10.89 -6.18
N ASP A 332 28.71 -11.49 -7.07
CA ASP A 332 28.53 -11.36 -8.52
C ASP A 332 27.24 -12.03 -9.01
N GLU A 333 26.93 -13.24 -8.54
CA GLU A 333 25.67 -13.92 -8.91
C GLU A 333 24.44 -13.13 -8.45
N ARG A 334 24.49 -12.56 -7.25
CA ARG A 334 23.41 -11.73 -6.70
C ARG A 334 23.20 -10.46 -7.53
N LEU A 335 24.28 -9.75 -7.86
CA LEU A 335 24.22 -8.57 -8.72
C LEU A 335 23.71 -8.90 -10.11
N ASN A 336 24.18 -9.98 -10.73
CA ASN A 336 23.69 -10.44 -12.04
C ASN A 336 22.21 -10.82 -11.98
N THR A 337 21.76 -11.45 -10.89
CA THR A 337 20.35 -11.80 -10.68
C THR A 337 19.47 -10.55 -10.63
N TYR A 338 19.89 -9.48 -9.95
CA TYR A 338 19.17 -8.20 -9.98
C TYR A 338 19.19 -7.58 -11.37
N CYS A 339 20.35 -7.53 -12.04
CA CYS A 339 20.44 -7.01 -13.40
C CYS A 339 19.49 -7.71 -14.38
N GLY A 340 19.33 -9.03 -14.24
CA GLY A 340 18.42 -9.84 -15.07
C GLY A 340 16.93 -9.47 -14.94
N GLN A 341 16.54 -8.70 -13.93
CA GLN A 341 15.14 -8.28 -13.72
C GLN A 341 14.77 -6.99 -14.48
N ALA A 342 15.76 -6.27 -15.02
CA ALA A 342 15.58 -4.95 -15.62
C ALA A 342 14.52 -4.93 -16.74
N ASP A 343 14.59 -5.89 -17.67
CA ASP A 343 13.65 -5.97 -18.80
C ASP A 343 12.25 -6.40 -18.38
N GLY A 344 12.16 -7.28 -17.37
CA GLY A 344 10.88 -7.69 -16.78
C GLY A 344 10.15 -6.51 -16.13
N LEU A 345 10.87 -5.71 -15.35
CA LEU A 345 10.36 -4.49 -14.71
C LEU A 345 9.96 -3.44 -15.75
N ALA A 346 10.79 -3.20 -16.78
CA ALA A 346 10.47 -2.29 -17.86
C ALA A 346 9.20 -2.72 -18.63
N SER A 347 9.03 -4.03 -18.83
CA SER A 347 7.87 -4.61 -19.52
C SER A 347 6.61 -4.51 -18.67
N SER A 348 6.70 -4.84 -17.38
CA SER A 348 5.60 -4.72 -16.44
C SER A 348 5.10 -3.27 -16.33
N ASN A 349 6.04 -2.30 -16.30
CA ASN A 349 5.72 -0.88 -16.21
C ASN A 349 4.93 -0.32 -17.42
N LYS A 350 4.96 -1.00 -18.57
CA LYS A 350 4.13 -0.66 -19.74
C LYS A 350 2.69 -1.11 -19.60
N ASN A 351 2.43 -2.10 -18.74
CA ASN A 351 1.11 -2.68 -18.48
C ASN A 351 0.41 -2.00 -17.30
N LEU A 352 1.09 -1.91 -16.16
CA LEU A 352 0.67 -1.16 -14.98
C LEU A 352 1.89 -0.42 -14.43
N TRP A 353 1.72 0.78 -13.89
CA TRP A 353 2.86 1.48 -13.26
C TRP A 353 3.40 0.63 -12.12
N THR A 354 4.58 0.07 -12.32
CA THR A 354 5.14 -0.94 -11.43
C THR A 354 6.14 -0.28 -10.48
N VAL A 355 5.94 -0.46 -9.18
CA VAL A 355 6.85 0.02 -8.14
C VAL A 355 7.41 -1.20 -7.43
N VAL A 356 8.72 -1.21 -7.17
CA VAL A 356 9.31 -2.18 -6.25
C VAL A 356 9.07 -1.68 -4.83
N GLY A 357 7.92 -2.03 -4.24
CA GLY A 357 7.45 -1.47 -2.96
C GLY A 357 8.22 -1.98 -1.75
N GLU A 358 8.89 -3.12 -1.88
CA GLU A 358 9.79 -3.64 -0.85
C GLU A 358 11.03 -4.31 -1.44
N TRP A 359 12.18 -3.96 -0.87
CA TRP A 359 13.51 -4.51 -1.17
C TRP A 359 14.50 -4.04 -0.10
N THR A 360 15.72 -4.61 -0.07
CA THR A 360 16.76 -4.25 0.91
C THR A 360 18.17 -4.37 0.32
N THR A 361 19.16 -3.87 1.06
CA THR A 361 20.58 -4.14 0.78
C THR A 361 21.09 -5.43 1.40
N ALA A 362 20.38 -6.02 2.37
CA ALA A 362 20.81 -7.20 3.08
C ALA A 362 21.00 -8.41 2.13
N PRO A 363 22.21 -8.98 2.02
CA PRO A 363 22.46 -10.19 1.24
C PRO A 363 22.31 -11.47 2.07
N THR A 364 21.89 -11.36 3.34
CA THR A 364 21.74 -12.46 4.29
C THR A 364 20.46 -12.32 5.09
N ASP A 365 19.96 -13.41 5.66
CA ASP A 365 18.82 -13.41 6.58
C ASP A 365 19.24 -13.41 8.07
N CYS A 366 20.38 -12.78 8.38
CA CYS A 366 20.99 -12.77 9.71
C CYS A 366 20.30 -11.88 10.75
N ALA A 367 19.39 -11.00 10.33
CA ALA A 367 18.67 -10.13 11.25
C ALA A 367 17.91 -10.93 12.30
N LYS A 368 18.08 -10.55 13.59
CA LYS A 368 17.43 -11.22 14.71
C LYS A 368 15.91 -11.27 14.46
N TYR A 369 15.34 -12.47 14.48
CA TYR A 369 13.90 -12.75 14.28
C TYR A 369 13.35 -12.48 12.88
N LEU A 370 14.20 -12.23 11.87
CA LEU A 370 13.71 -11.98 10.50
C LEU A 370 12.86 -13.13 9.95
N ASN A 371 13.22 -14.37 10.27
CA ASN A 371 12.45 -15.57 9.90
C ASN A 371 11.33 -15.91 10.92
N GLY A 372 11.07 -14.99 11.84
CA GLY A 372 10.18 -15.11 12.99
C GLY A 372 10.90 -15.31 14.32
N LYS A 373 10.23 -14.91 15.40
CA LYS A 373 10.76 -15.03 16.76
C LYS A 373 11.02 -16.50 17.13
N GLY A 374 12.26 -16.78 17.55
CA GLY A 374 12.72 -18.13 17.88
C GLY A 374 13.16 -18.98 16.69
N VAL A 375 13.18 -18.41 15.47
CA VAL A 375 13.64 -19.08 14.25
C VAL A 375 15.03 -18.56 13.87
N GLY A 376 15.94 -19.48 13.50
CA GLY A 376 17.31 -19.15 13.08
C GLY A 376 17.42 -18.54 11.68
N ALA A 377 18.65 -18.33 11.22
CA ALA A 377 19.00 -17.84 9.89
C ALA A 377 19.45 -18.97 8.97
N ARG A 378 19.15 -18.88 7.68
CA ARG A 378 19.63 -19.82 6.66
C ARG A 378 21.12 -19.64 6.43
N TYR A 379 21.60 -18.39 6.50
CA TYR A 379 23.01 -18.07 6.21
C TYR A 379 24.01 -18.77 7.13
N ASP A 380 23.72 -18.88 8.43
CA ASP A 380 24.58 -19.56 9.41
C ASP A 380 24.14 -21.01 9.71
N GLY A 381 23.19 -21.55 8.95
CA GLY A 381 22.71 -22.92 9.10
C GLY A 381 21.80 -23.16 10.31
N SER A 382 21.41 -22.13 11.07
CA SER A 382 20.55 -22.28 12.26
C SER A 382 19.06 -22.39 11.93
N TYR A 383 18.65 -22.06 10.71
CA TYR A 383 17.28 -22.30 10.21
C TYR A 383 17.07 -23.79 9.86
N PRO A 384 15.95 -24.42 10.26
CA PRO A 384 15.69 -25.84 9.96
C PRO A 384 15.74 -26.16 8.47
N GLY A 385 16.54 -27.16 8.09
CA GLY A 385 16.70 -27.59 6.69
C GLY A 385 17.62 -26.71 5.85
N SER A 386 18.33 -25.75 6.45
CA SER A 386 19.39 -24.98 5.79
C SER A 386 20.78 -25.62 5.97
N TYR A 387 21.77 -25.07 5.29
CA TYR A 387 23.18 -25.45 5.40
C TYR A 387 24.03 -24.20 5.67
N TYR A 388 25.17 -24.37 6.32
CA TYR A 388 26.06 -23.27 6.65
C TYR A 388 26.65 -22.63 5.39
N VAL A 389 26.46 -21.32 5.22
CA VAL A 389 27.10 -20.49 4.19
C VAL A 389 28.18 -19.60 4.81
N GLY A 390 27.89 -18.98 5.94
CA GLY A 390 28.81 -18.08 6.63
C GLY A 390 28.32 -17.63 8.00
N SER A 391 29.15 -16.87 8.72
CA SER A 391 28.77 -16.36 10.04
C SER A 391 27.89 -15.11 9.93
N CYS A 392 26.85 -15.04 10.75
CA CYS A 392 26.06 -13.82 10.95
C CYS A 392 26.78 -12.73 11.76
N ASN A 393 27.94 -13.03 12.35
CA ASN A 393 28.75 -12.03 13.04
C ASN A 393 29.23 -10.95 12.05
N GLY A 394 29.01 -9.68 12.38
CA GLY A 394 29.35 -8.55 11.52
C GLY A 394 28.44 -8.38 10.30
N LYS A 395 27.27 -9.02 10.26
CA LYS A 395 26.26 -8.91 9.19
C LYS A 395 24.88 -8.50 9.68
N THR A 396 24.74 -8.16 10.96
CA THR A 396 23.52 -7.60 11.54
C THR A 396 23.85 -6.71 12.74
N GLY A 397 22.87 -6.32 13.55
CA GLY A 397 23.04 -5.44 14.70
C GLY A 397 22.93 -3.97 14.32
N ASN A 398 23.70 -3.11 14.98
CA ASN A 398 23.66 -1.66 14.75
C ASN A 398 24.56 -1.18 13.58
N GLY A 399 25.28 -2.09 12.91
CA GLY A 399 26.14 -1.79 11.76
C GLY A 399 27.53 -1.24 12.09
N SER A 400 27.87 -0.97 13.36
CA SER A 400 29.19 -0.39 13.73
C SER A 400 30.35 -1.33 13.41
N ASN A 401 30.11 -2.64 13.48
CA ASN A 401 31.13 -3.67 13.28
C ASN A 401 31.14 -4.24 11.85
N PHE A 402 30.39 -3.65 10.92
CA PHE A 402 30.44 -4.05 9.51
C PHE A 402 31.82 -3.76 8.92
N SER A 403 32.43 -4.77 8.31
CA SER A 403 33.72 -4.62 7.64
C SER A 403 33.62 -3.66 6.45
N ALA A 404 34.74 -3.05 6.06
CA ALA A 404 34.77 -2.17 4.88
C ALA A 404 34.34 -2.92 3.60
N ALA A 405 34.75 -4.18 3.45
CA ALA A 405 34.35 -5.03 2.33
C ALA A 405 32.83 -5.27 2.30
N TYR A 406 32.21 -5.53 3.45
CA TYR A 406 30.76 -5.73 3.52
C TYR A 406 30.00 -4.43 3.18
N LYS A 407 30.43 -3.27 3.72
CA LYS A 407 29.84 -1.98 3.35
C LYS A 407 29.96 -1.66 1.86
N SER A 408 31.10 -1.98 1.25
CA SER A 408 31.29 -1.82 -0.20
C SER A 408 30.36 -2.74 -1.01
N SER A 409 30.12 -3.96 -0.55
CA SER A 409 29.14 -4.87 -1.16
C SER A 409 27.71 -4.33 -1.05
N LEU A 410 27.30 -3.86 0.15
CA LEU A 410 25.98 -3.22 0.35
C LEU A 410 25.80 -1.99 -0.55
N GLN A 411 26.86 -1.21 -0.78
CA GLN A 411 26.81 -0.05 -1.66
C GLN A 411 26.58 -0.44 -3.12
N LYS A 412 27.31 -1.45 -3.62
CA LYS A 412 27.11 -1.99 -4.97
C LYS A 412 25.69 -2.54 -5.14
N LEU A 413 25.18 -3.26 -4.12
CA LEU A 413 23.82 -3.77 -4.11
C LEU A 413 22.79 -2.64 -4.15
N PHE A 414 22.96 -1.58 -3.36
CA PHE A 414 22.07 -0.42 -3.37
C PHE A 414 22.02 0.23 -4.75
N GLU A 415 23.19 0.62 -5.27
CA GLU A 415 23.30 1.36 -6.54
C GLU A 415 22.81 0.55 -7.73
N THR A 416 23.10 -0.76 -7.77
CA THR A 416 22.60 -1.67 -8.82
C THR A 416 21.09 -1.84 -8.75
N GLN A 417 20.55 -2.09 -7.56
CA GLN A 417 19.10 -2.30 -7.38
C GLN A 417 18.31 -1.05 -7.79
N ILE A 418 18.70 0.16 -7.37
CA ILE A 418 17.96 1.38 -7.79
C ILE A 418 18.10 1.68 -9.28
N SER A 419 19.18 1.24 -9.95
CA SER A 419 19.32 1.30 -11.42
C SER A 419 18.38 0.35 -12.13
N VAL A 420 18.20 -0.85 -11.60
CA VAL A 420 17.25 -1.85 -12.11
C VAL A 420 15.81 -1.41 -11.83
N TYR A 421 15.49 -0.98 -10.62
CA TYR A 421 14.11 -0.68 -10.21
C TYR A 421 13.57 0.60 -10.85
N GLU A 422 14.43 1.58 -11.16
CA GLU A 422 14.05 2.75 -11.95
C GLU A 422 13.87 2.47 -13.45
N ARG A 423 14.04 1.23 -13.91
CA ARG A 423 13.50 0.79 -15.22
C ARG A 423 11.97 0.75 -15.20
N ALA A 424 11.36 0.59 -14.03
CA ALA A 424 9.93 0.75 -13.78
C ALA A 424 9.61 2.11 -13.13
N SER A 425 8.48 2.25 -12.43
CA SER A 425 8.05 3.52 -11.83
C SER A 425 8.82 3.89 -10.56
N GLY A 426 9.72 3.05 -10.06
CA GLY A 426 10.62 3.37 -8.96
C GLY A 426 10.62 2.31 -7.86
N TRP A 427 10.97 2.73 -6.66
CA TRP A 427 11.25 1.82 -5.55
C TRP A 427 10.94 2.44 -4.18
N ILE A 428 10.66 1.58 -3.20
CA ILE A 428 10.47 1.92 -1.80
C ILE A 428 11.28 0.93 -0.96
N TYR A 429 12.30 1.42 -0.25
CA TYR A 429 13.24 0.58 0.50
C TYR A 429 12.60 0.08 1.81
N TRP A 430 12.75 -1.20 2.10
CA TRP A 430 12.35 -1.81 3.37
C TRP A 430 13.55 -1.93 4.32
N THR A 431 13.69 -1.09 5.34
CA THR A 431 12.78 -0.04 5.87
C THR A 431 13.57 1.21 6.27
N TRP A 432 12.90 2.30 6.67
CA TRP A 432 13.61 3.52 7.11
C TRP A 432 14.57 3.27 8.28
N LYS A 433 14.14 2.49 9.29
CA LYS A 433 14.96 2.16 10.45
C LYS A 433 14.56 0.86 11.15
N THR A 434 15.52 0.27 11.84
CA THR A 434 15.35 -0.93 12.68
C THR A 434 16.09 -0.77 14.01
N GLU A 435 15.84 -1.59 15.02
CA GLU A 435 16.65 -1.54 16.25
C GLU A 435 18.01 -2.23 16.06
N GLN A 436 18.04 -3.40 15.43
CA GLN A 436 19.20 -4.30 15.40
C GLN A 436 19.44 -4.99 14.05
N ALA A 437 18.97 -4.43 12.93
CA ALA A 437 19.14 -4.98 11.60
C ALA A 437 19.65 -3.90 10.62
N ALA A 438 20.89 -3.46 10.81
CA ALA A 438 21.43 -2.29 10.10
C ALA A 438 21.48 -2.45 8.57
N ASP A 439 21.66 -3.66 8.05
CA ASP A 439 21.65 -3.96 6.62
C ASP A 439 20.25 -3.88 5.97
N TRP A 440 19.20 -3.72 6.78
CA TRP A 440 17.81 -3.41 6.43
C TRP A 440 17.38 -1.99 6.78
N ASP A 441 18.31 -1.14 7.22
CA ASP A 441 18.04 0.16 7.81
C ASP A 441 18.59 1.28 6.92
N TYR A 442 17.68 1.99 6.25
CA TYR A 442 18.05 3.06 5.32
C TYR A 442 18.81 4.18 6.03
N GLN A 443 18.37 4.58 7.23
CA GLN A 443 19.00 5.63 8.03
C GLN A 443 20.45 5.28 8.38
N ARG A 444 20.72 4.03 8.76
CA ARG A 444 22.08 3.54 9.02
C ARG A 444 22.89 3.41 7.74
N GLY A 445 22.27 3.06 6.62
CA GLY A 445 22.93 3.07 5.32
C GLY A 445 23.47 4.44 4.93
N LEU A 446 22.69 5.50 5.18
CA LEU A 446 23.15 6.88 5.02
C LEU A 446 24.27 7.21 6.00
N LYS A 447 24.11 6.84 7.28
CA LYS A 447 25.08 7.15 8.34
C LYS A 447 26.45 6.53 8.10
N TYR A 448 26.48 5.27 7.64
CA TYR A 448 27.70 4.50 7.49
C TYR A 448 28.20 4.41 6.04
N GLY A 449 27.48 5.01 5.09
CA GLY A 449 27.98 5.35 3.76
C GLY A 449 27.78 4.30 2.66
N TRP A 450 26.98 3.25 2.88
CA TRP A 450 26.62 2.33 1.79
C TRP A 450 25.36 2.75 1.04
N ILE A 451 24.59 3.72 1.56
CA ILE A 451 23.52 4.39 0.83
C ILE A 451 23.95 5.83 0.53
N THR A 452 23.88 6.22 -0.73
CA THR A 452 24.22 7.57 -1.19
C THR A 452 23.07 8.54 -0.97
N ARG A 453 23.39 9.79 -0.60
CA ARG A 453 22.41 10.91 -0.62
C ARG A 453 22.15 11.42 -2.03
N ASN A 454 23.07 11.20 -2.96
CA ASN A 454 22.89 11.55 -4.37
C ASN A 454 22.40 10.32 -5.14
N LEU A 455 21.09 10.11 -5.15
CA LEU A 455 20.44 8.96 -5.80
C LEU A 455 20.61 8.93 -7.33
N ASN A 456 21.10 10.01 -7.93
CA ASN A 456 21.43 10.07 -9.36
C ASN A 456 22.89 9.69 -9.67
N SER A 457 23.74 9.53 -8.64
CA SER A 457 25.14 9.11 -8.79
C SER A 457 25.31 7.67 -8.36
N ARG A 458 25.65 6.80 -9.31
CA ARG A 458 25.71 5.33 -9.14
C ARG A 458 26.99 4.73 -9.73
N PRO A 459 28.18 5.20 -9.32
CA PRO A 459 29.44 4.79 -9.94
C PRO A 459 29.80 3.31 -9.70
N ASN A 460 29.17 2.67 -8.72
CA ASN A 460 29.40 1.27 -8.33
C ASN A 460 28.29 0.33 -8.83
N ALA A 461 27.27 0.84 -9.51
CA ALA A 461 26.22 0.01 -10.09
C ALA A 461 26.80 -0.97 -11.11
N ARG A 462 26.38 -2.24 -11.04
CA ARG A 462 26.77 -3.28 -12.00
C ARG A 462 26.10 -3.06 -13.36
N CYS A 463 24.87 -2.56 -13.31
CA CYS A 463 23.94 -2.18 -14.37
C CYS A 463 22.96 -1.16 -13.76
#